data_AF-A0A931N398-F1
#
_entry.id   AF-A0A931N398-F1
#
_cell.length_a   1.000
_cell.length_b   1.000
_cell.length_c   1.000
_cell.angle_alpha   90.00
_cell.angle_beta   90.00
_cell.angle_gamma   90.00
#
_symmetry.space_group_name_H-M   'P 1'
#
loop_
_entity.id
_entity.type
_entity.pdbx_description
1 polymer ?
#
loop_
_entity_poly.entity_id
_entity_poly.type
_entity_poly.pdbx_seq_one_letter_code
_entity_poly.pdbx_strand_id
1 'polypeptide(L)'
;MITSGEFPGLDLPHIDASSPLDGLGPVELNHPVQDIDGDGILDTETTTGVEAMQVWTDYDHDGLADHVTVVEKDGDYAAWEFHHHPDGTSGWVRTDHGHL
;
A
#
# COMPACT_ATOMS: atom_id res chain seq x y z
N MET A 1 -15.41 12.22 -12.00
CA MET A 1 -14.33 12.48 -12.98
C MET A 1 -13.08 12.00 -12.28
N ILE A 2 -12.62 10.79 -12.59
CA ILE A 2 -11.46 10.17 -11.93
C ILE A 2 -10.25 10.52 -12.79
N THR A 3 -9.28 11.26 -12.25
CA THR A 3 -8.04 11.58 -12.95
C THR A 3 -7.00 10.56 -12.51
N SER A 4 -6.68 9.61 -13.38
CA SER A 4 -5.62 8.63 -13.20
C SER A 4 -4.30 9.36 -12.93
N GLY A 5 -3.71 9.11 -11.75
CA GLY A 5 -2.32 9.48 -11.48
C GLY A 5 -1.43 8.46 -12.18
N GLU A 6 -0.92 8.83 -13.35
CA GLU A 6 -0.10 7.99 -14.22
C GLU A 6 1.31 7.82 -13.60
N PHE A 7 1.48 6.78 -12.78
CA PHE A 7 2.77 6.14 -12.54
C PHE A 7 2.71 4.69 -13.07
N PRO A 8 3.70 4.24 -13.85
CA PRO A 8 3.67 2.94 -14.48
C PRO A 8 4.06 1.87 -13.47
N GLY A 9 3.09 1.15 -12.91
CA GLY A 9 3.36 -0.01 -12.06
C GLY A 9 2.11 -0.57 -11.41
N LEU A 10 1.26 0.31 -10.87
CA LEU A 10 0.11 -0.07 -10.07
C LEU A 10 -1.09 0.82 -10.45
N ASP A 11 -2.05 0.26 -11.19
CA ASP A 11 -3.32 0.94 -11.52
C ASP A 11 -4.24 0.91 -10.29
N LEU A 12 -3.82 1.63 -9.25
CA LEU A 12 -4.51 1.69 -7.97
C LEU A 12 -5.41 2.93 -7.88
N PRO A 13 -6.55 2.83 -7.19
CA PRO A 13 -7.35 3.99 -6.86
C PRO A 13 -6.51 5.01 -6.06
N HIS A 14 -6.89 6.29 -6.09
CA HIS A 14 -6.26 7.29 -5.23
C HIS A 14 -6.50 6.92 -3.78
N ILE A 15 -5.47 6.42 -3.09
CA ILE A 15 -5.55 6.05 -1.69
C ILE A 15 -5.09 7.23 -0.84
N ASP A 16 -5.97 7.63 0.09
CA ASP A 16 -5.70 8.63 1.11
C ASP A 16 -5.62 7.97 2.51
N ALA A 17 -5.03 8.66 3.47
CA ALA A 17 -4.82 8.16 4.82
C ALA A 17 -6.15 7.94 5.56
N SER A 18 -7.21 8.68 5.22
CA SER A 18 -8.50 8.69 5.92
C SER A 18 -9.49 7.62 5.44
N SER A 19 -9.32 7.12 4.22
CA SER A 19 -10.23 6.21 3.55
C SER A 19 -10.01 4.76 4.00
N PRO A 20 -11.09 4.00 4.25
CA PRO A 20 -10.94 2.57 4.44
C PRO A 20 -10.46 1.92 3.13
N LEU A 21 -9.54 0.96 3.24
CA LEU A 21 -9.13 0.09 2.13
C LEU A 21 -10.02 -1.16 2.04
N ASP A 22 -11.15 -1.14 2.75
CA ASP A 22 -12.15 -2.20 2.72
C ASP A 22 -12.61 -2.44 1.28
N GLY A 23 -12.36 -3.66 0.78
CA GLY A 23 -12.73 -4.04 -0.59
C GLY A 23 -11.67 -3.75 -1.65
N LEU A 24 -10.54 -3.13 -1.29
CA LEU A 24 -9.33 -3.26 -2.09
C LEU A 24 -8.85 -4.71 -1.96
N GLY A 25 -8.65 -5.37 -3.10
CA GLY A 25 -8.11 -6.73 -3.13
C GLY A 25 -6.62 -6.76 -2.79
N PRO A 26 -5.98 -7.93 -2.94
CA PRO A 26 -4.52 -8.01 -2.92
C PRO A 26 -3.94 -7.14 -4.05
N VAL A 27 -2.76 -6.58 -3.80
CA VAL A 27 -2.08 -5.66 -4.72
C VAL A 27 -0.80 -6.32 -5.21
N GLU A 28 -0.71 -6.64 -6.50
CA GLU A 28 0.50 -7.23 -7.11
C GLU A 28 1.62 -6.18 -7.23
N LEU A 29 2.80 -6.47 -6.68
CA LEU A 29 3.98 -5.63 -6.88
C LEU A 29 4.62 -5.96 -8.23
N ASN A 30 4.51 -5.03 -9.19
CA ASN A 30 4.98 -5.28 -10.55
C ASN A 30 6.50 -5.11 -10.67
N HIS A 31 7.07 -4.13 -9.97
CA HIS A 31 8.51 -3.86 -9.99
C HIS A 31 8.96 -3.36 -8.61
N PRO A 32 9.07 -4.23 -7.59
CA PRO A 32 9.65 -3.82 -6.32
C PRO A 32 11.11 -3.40 -6.54
N VAL A 33 11.49 -2.26 -5.96
CA VAL A 33 12.80 -1.62 -6.16
C VAL A 33 13.57 -1.36 -4.88
N GLN A 34 12.93 -1.57 -3.72
CA GLN A 34 13.57 -1.43 -2.42
C GLN A 34 13.45 -2.74 -1.64
N ASP A 35 14.47 -2.98 -0.82
CA ASP A 35 14.57 -4.06 0.16
C ASP A 35 14.55 -3.34 1.52
N ILE A 36 13.41 -3.36 2.21
CA ILE A 36 13.22 -2.59 3.45
C ILE A 36 13.55 -3.43 4.69
N ASP A 37 13.46 -4.76 4.59
CA ASP A 37 13.71 -5.67 5.70
C ASP A 37 15.17 -6.19 5.75
N GLY A 38 15.93 -6.01 4.67
CA GLY A 38 17.35 -6.27 4.55
C GLY A 38 17.70 -7.71 4.18
N ASP A 39 16.77 -8.48 3.63
CA ASP A 39 17.00 -9.89 3.28
C ASP A 39 17.70 -10.10 1.92
N GLY A 40 17.83 -9.03 1.12
CA GLY A 40 18.46 -9.03 -0.20
C GLY A 40 17.50 -9.24 -1.38
N ILE A 41 16.20 -9.35 -1.13
CA ILE A 41 15.12 -9.41 -2.12
C ILE A 41 14.43 -8.03 -2.15
N LEU A 42 14.09 -7.56 -3.34
CA LEU A 42 13.32 -6.32 -3.46
C LEU A 42 11.86 -6.65 -3.16
N ASP A 43 11.31 -6.00 -2.14
CA ASP A 43 10.01 -6.27 -1.52
C ASP A 43 9.06 -5.06 -1.59
N THR A 44 9.56 -3.87 -1.96
CA THR A 44 8.84 -2.61 -1.77
C THR A 44 8.76 -1.78 -3.05
N GLU A 45 7.55 -1.28 -3.33
CA GLU A 45 7.25 -0.29 -4.38
C GLU A 45 6.72 1.01 -3.73
N THR A 46 7.35 2.15 -4.04
CA THR A 46 6.86 3.46 -3.59
C THR A 46 6.20 4.19 -4.75
N THR A 47 4.94 4.59 -4.57
CA THR A 47 4.21 5.43 -5.50
C THR A 47 4.02 6.82 -4.90
N THR A 48 4.19 7.87 -5.70
CA THR A 48 4.03 9.27 -5.25
C THR A 48 3.01 9.97 -6.11
N GLY A 49 1.95 10.50 -5.50
CA GLY A 49 0.99 11.39 -6.13
C GLY A 49 1.20 12.85 -5.76
N VAL A 50 0.29 13.72 -6.21
CA VAL A 50 0.28 15.15 -5.85
C VAL A 50 -0.06 15.36 -4.36
N GLU A 51 -0.91 14.49 -3.82
CA GLU A 51 -1.48 14.64 -2.47
C GLU A 51 -0.89 13.66 -1.44
N ALA A 52 -0.38 12.51 -1.87
CA ALA A 52 0.13 11.48 -0.97
C ALA A 52 1.26 10.67 -1.58
N MET A 53 2.10 10.10 -0.72
CA MET A 53 3.02 9.02 -1.03
C MET A 53 2.46 7.72 -0.44
N GLN A 54 2.48 6.63 -1.22
CA GLN A 54 2.19 5.29 -0.73
C GLN A 54 3.45 4.43 -0.83
N VAL A 55 3.66 3.60 0.19
CA VAL A 55 4.74 2.60 0.25
C VAL A 55 4.07 1.25 0.40
N TRP A 56 4.19 0.39 -0.60
CA TRP A 56 3.65 -0.96 -0.63
C TRP A 56 4.77 -1.96 -0.43
N THR A 57 4.58 -2.90 0.50
CA THR A 57 5.60 -3.88 0.88
C THR A 57 5.00 -5.28 0.89
N ASP A 58 5.74 -6.24 0.37
CA ASP A 58 5.49 -7.68 0.39
C ASP A 58 6.49 -8.33 1.38
N TYR A 59 6.07 -8.57 2.62
CA TYR A 59 6.96 -9.15 3.64
C TYR A 59 7.03 -10.69 3.58
N ASP A 60 6.06 -11.36 2.94
CA ASP A 60 6.05 -12.83 2.82
C ASP A 60 6.58 -13.38 1.48
N HIS A 61 6.90 -12.48 0.56
CA HIS A 61 7.61 -12.68 -0.70
C HIS A 61 6.81 -13.53 -1.69
N ASP A 62 5.48 -13.41 -1.65
CA ASP A 62 4.57 -14.08 -2.56
C ASP A 62 4.27 -13.28 -3.85
N GLY A 63 4.77 -12.04 -3.93
CA GLY A 63 4.59 -11.08 -5.01
C GLY A 63 3.41 -10.12 -4.80
N LEU A 64 2.69 -10.23 -3.69
CA LEU A 64 1.56 -9.39 -3.31
C LEU A 64 1.94 -8.51 -2.12
N ALA A 65 1.56 -7.24 -2.16
CA ALA A 65 1.72 -6.38 -1.00
C ALA A 65 0.80 -6.84 0.13
N ASP A 66 1.40 -7.06 1.29
CA ASP A 66 0.71 -7.36 2.55
C ASP A 66 0.69 -6.16 3.51
N HIS A 67 1.45 -5.10 3.20
CA HIS A 67 1.51 -3.88 3.98
C HIS A 67 1.51 -2.65 3.08
N VAL A 68 0.79 -1.61 3.52
CA VAL A 68 0.84 -0.30 2.90
C VAL A 68 0.89 0.82 3.92
N THR A 69 1.75 1.80 3.70
CA THR A 69 1.75 3.07 4.42
C THR A 69 1.45 4.21 3.47
N VAL A 70 0.52 5.07 3.86
CA VAL A 70 0.15 6.29 3.13
C VAL A 70 0.54 7.49 3.98
N VAL A 71 1.28 8.42 3.38
CA VAL A 71 1.66 9.70 4.00
C VAL A 71 1.16 10.80 3.08
N GLU A 72 0.21 11.57 3.57
CA GLU A 72 -0.33 12.73 2.89
C GLU A 72 0.58 13.94 3.04
N LYS A 73 0.44 14.87 2.10
CA LYS A 73 1.23 16.10 2.02
C LYS A 73 1.01 17.02 3.22
N ASP A 74 -0.16 16.96 3.84
CA ASP A 74 -0.48 17.76 5.02
C ASP A 74 0.06 17.16 6.32
N GLY A 75 0.63 15.95 6.28
CA GLY A 75 1.22 15.25 7.42
C GLY A 75 0.32 14.16 8.00
N ASP A 76 -0.91 14.00 7.51
CA ASP A 76 -1.74 12.85 7.88
C ASP A 76 -1.12 11.56 7.35
N TYR A 77 -1.17 10.49 8.16
CA TYR A 77 -0.65 9.20 7.75
C TYR A 77 -1.52 8.06 8.26
N ALA A 78 -1.42 6.92 7.56
CA ALA A 78 -2.07 5.69 7.94
C ALA A 78 -1.35 4.46 7.39
N ALA A 79 -1.46 3.35 8.09
CA ALA A 79 -0.93 2.07 7.67
C ALA A 79 -1.99 0.97 7.74
N TRP A 80 -1.91 0.02 6.81
CA TRP A 80 -2.78 -1.15 6.74
C TRP A 80 -1.98 -2.41 6.46
N GLU A 81 -2.52 -3.54 6.94
CA GLU A 81 -2.03 -4.88 6.62
C GLU A 81 -3.13 -5.68 5.91
N PHE A 82 -2.77 -6.46 4.90
CA PHE A 82 -3.67 -7.37 4.21
C PHE A 82 -3.73 -8.71 4.94
N HIS A 83 -4.89 -9.05 5.47
CA HIS A 83 -5.07 -10.28 6.25
C HIS A 83 -5.94 -11.28 5.48
N HIS A 84 -5.48 -12.53 5.46
CA HIS A 84 -6.31 -13.67 5.09
C HIS A 84 -6.99 -14.25 6.34
N HIS A 85 -8.32 -14.18 6.39
CA HIS A 85 -9.09 -14.70 7.51
C HIS A 85 -9.40 -16.20 7.35
N PRO A 86 -9.49 -16.96 8.46
CA PRO A 86 -9.81 -18.39 8.43
C PRO A 86 -11.18 -18.74 7.83
N ASP A 87 -12.09 -17.77 7.76
CA ASP A 87 -13.42 -17.91 7.15
C ASP A 87 -13.39 -17.78 5.61
N GLY A 88 -12.20 -17.59 5.03
CA GLY A 88 -11.98 -17.43 3.59
C GLY A 88 -12.16 -16.00 3.09
N THR A 89 -12.44 -15.04 3.98
CA THR A 89 -12.44 -13.62 3.62
C THR A 89 -11.02 -13.06 3.66
N SER A 90 -10.79 -11.95 2.96
CA SER A 90 -9.51 -11.24 3.01
C SER A 90 -9.77 -9.75 2.88
N GLY A 91 -8.91 -8.94 3.49
CA GLY A 91 -9.06 -7.49 3.45
C GLY A 91 -7.94 -6.76 4.16
N TRP A 92 -7.86 -5.47 3.86
CA TRP A 92 -6.93 -4.55 4.48
C TRP A 92 -7.45 -4.07 5.82
N VAL A 93 -6.68 -4.27 6.88
CA VAL A 93 -7.00 -3.85 8.24
C VAL A 93 -6.07 -2.69 8.61
N ARG A 94 -6.63 -1.56 9.02
CA ARG A 94 -5.84 -0.39 9.44
C ARG A 94 -5.12 -0.70 10.75
N THR A 95 -3.80 -0.59 10.76
CA THR A 95 -2.94 -0.93 11.91
C THR A 95 -2.40 0.32 12.61
N ASP A 96 -2.18 1.41 11.88
CA ASP A 96 -1.73 2.69 12.45
C ASP A 96 -2.33 3.90 11.72
N HIS A 97 -2.38 5.04 12.41
CA HIS A 97 -2.68 6.35 11.83
C HIS A 97 -2.35 7.51 12.76
N GLY A 98 -2.11 8.68 12.18
CA GLY A 98 -1.87 9.89 12.95
C GLY A 98 -1.55 11.09 12.07
N HIS A 99 -0.88 12.07 12.68
CA HIS A 99 -0.43 13.30 12.03
C HIS A 99 0.99 13.62 12.53
N LEU A 100 1.87 14.07 11.62
CA LEU A 100 3.29 14.36 11.88
C LEU A 100 3.55 15.74 12.51
#